data_AF-A0A1G0GJQ8-F1
#
_entry.id   AF-A0A1G0GJQ8-F1
#
_cell.length_a   1.000
_cell.length_b   1.000
_cell.length_c   1.000
_cell.angle_alpha   90.00
_cell.angle_beta   90.00
_cell.angle_gamma   90.00
#
_symmetry.space_group_name_H-M   'P 1'
#
loop_
_entity.id
_entity.type
_entity.pdbx_description
1 polymer ?
#
loop_
_entity_poly.entity_id
_entity_poly.type
_entity_poly.pdbx_seq_one_letter_code
_entity_poly.pdbx_strand_id
1 'polypeptide(L)'
;MKRHKQKLNSEEKAILKAFESGKLKSISNVKAEKKRIQNLAKAHGLKNRRVSLRMSEWDFTKIQEEALKEGLPYQSLLSSIIHKYLTGQLDDSHKK
;
A
#
# COMPACT_ATOMS: atom_id res chain seq x y z
N MET A 1 -16.95 8.64 -13.95
CA MET A 1 -15.89 8.17 -13.02
C MET A 1 -15.53 6.73 -13.38
N LYS A 2 -14.36 6.47 -13.98
CA LYS A 2 -13.95 5.09 -14.32
C LYS A 2 -13.53 4.37 -13.03
N ARG A 3 -14.26 3.33 -12.63
CA ARG A 3 -13.87 2.46 -11.49
C ARG A 3 -12.62 1.69 -11.92
N HIS A 4 -11.46 2.03 -11.37
CA HIS A 4 -10.28 1.17 -11.46
C HIS A 4 -10.64 -0.18 -10.82
N LYS A 5 -10.75 -1.23 -11.64
CA LYS A 5 -11.02 -2.59 -11.18
C LYS A 5 -9.75 -3.11 -10.51
N GLN A 6 -9.62 -2.89 -9.20
CA GLN A 6 -8.49 -3.39 -8.42
C GLN A 6 -8.41 -4.92 -8.57
N LYS A 7 -7.22 -5.43 -8.92
CA LYS A 7 -6.94 -6.87 -8.88
C LYS A 7 -6.82 -7.26 -7.40
N LEU A 8 -7.94 -7.64 -6.80
CA LEU A 8 -7.96 -8.11 -5.43
C LEU A 8 -7.20 -9.43 -5.33
N ASN A 9 -6.26 -9.52 -4.39
CA ASN A 9 -5.57 -10.76 -4.07
C ASN A 9 -6.56 -11.78 -3.44
N SER A 10 -6.14 -13.02 -3.26
CA SER A 10 -7.03 -14.08 -2.73
C SER A 10 -7.56 -13.76 -1.33
N GLU A 11 -6.76 -13.10 -0.49
CA GLU A 11 -7.15 -12.67 0.86
C GLU A 11 -8.19 -11.55 0.82
N GLU A 12 -7.98 -10.52 -0.01
CA GLU A 12 -8.87 -9.39 -0.19
C GLU A 12 -10.23 -9.85 -0.74
N LYS A 13 -10.25 -10.79 -1.69
CA LYS A 13 -11.49 -11.41 -2.18
C LYS A 13 -12.21 -12.20 -1.08
N ALA A 14 -11.47 -12.92 -0.24
CA ALA A 14 -12.04 -13.67 0.87
C ALA A 14 -12.66 -12.73 1.91
N ILE A 15 -11.99 -11.62 2.24
CA ILE A 15 -12.51 -10.56 3.11
C ILE A 15 -13.78 -9.95 2.52
N LEU A 16 -13.78 -9.62 1.22
CA LEU A 16 -14.94 -9.04 0.53
C LEU A 16 -16.14 -9.99 0.56
N LYS A 17 -15.92 -11.27 0.25
CA LYS A 17 -16.95 -12.31 0.27
C LYS A 17 -17.49 -12.55 1.68
N ALA A 18 -16.62 -12.52 2.69
CA ALA A 18 -17.03 -12.64 4.09
C ALA A 18 -17.89 -11.44 4.52
N PHE A 19 -17.54 -10.22 4.10
CA PHE A 19 -18.32 -9.00 4.31
C PHE A 19 -19.68 -9.05 3.61
N GLU A 20 -19.71 -9.38 2.32
CA GLU A 20 -20.95 -9.51 1.53
C GLU A 20 -21.88 -10.61 2.06
N SER A 21 -21.32 -11.68 2.62
CA SER A 21 -22.10 -12.77 3.21
C SER A 21 -22.79 -12.42 4.53
N GLY A 22 -22.51 -11.23 5.12
CA GLY A 22 -23.11 -10.80 6.38
C GLY A 22 -22.74 -11.65 7.61
N LYS A 23 -21.77 -12.56 7.48
CA LYS A 23 -21.36 -13.51 8.53
C LYS A 23 -20.34 -12.95 9.52
N LEU A 24 -19.88 -11.72 9.32
CA LEU A 24 -18.88 -11.09 10.18
C LEU A 24 -19.52 -10.78 11.54
N LYS A 25 -19.03 -11.45 12.59
CA LYS A 25 -19.42 -11.16 13.97
C LYS A 25 -18.52 -10.06 14.52
N SER A 26 -19.14 -9.07 15.13
CA SER A 26 -18.42 -8.00 15.82
C SER A 26 -17.63 -8.59 16.99
N ILE A 27 -16.33 -8.26 17.07
CA ILE A 27 -15.49 -8.58 18.23
C ILE A 27 -16.04 -7.87 19.47
N SER A 28 -16.00 -8.54 20.62
CA SER A 28 -16.55 -8.04 21.89
C SER A 28 -15.92 -6.73 22.38
N ASN A 29 -14.72 -6.38 21.92
CA ASN A 29 -14.01 -5.16 22.32
C ASN A 29 -13.65 -4.24 21.12
N VAL A 30 -14.62 -3.95 20.26
CA VAL A 30 -14.46 -3.08 19.08
C VAL A 30 -13.78 -1.75 19.41
N LYS A 31 -14.13 -1.14 20.55
CA LYS A 31 -13.62 0.19 20.93
C LYS A 31 -12.12 0.18 21.23
N ALA A 32 -11.63 -0.83 21.95
CA ALA A 32 -10.20 -0.96 22.23
C ALA A 32 -9.42 -1.37 20.98
N GLU A 33 -9.93 -2.31 20.18
CA GLU A 33 -9.25 -2.76 18.97
C GLU A 33 -9.18 -1.67 17.90
N LYS A 34 -10.26 -0.89 17.73
CA LYS A 34 -10.26 0.30 16.87
C LYS A 34 -9.22 1.32 17.32
N LYS A 35 -9.10 1.56 18.63
CA LYS A 35 -8.08 2.47 19.18
C LYS A 35 -6.66 1.93 18.95
N ARG A 36 -6.45 0.62 19.11
CA ARG A 36 -5.18 -0.06 18.85
C ARG A 36 -4.76 0.09 17.38
N ILE A 37 -5.65 -0.26 16.45
CA ILE A 37 -5.40 -0.15 15.00
C ILE A 37 -5.19 1.30 14.59
N GLN A 38 -5.97 2.24 15.13
CA GLN A 38 -5.77 3.67 14.88
C GLN A 38 -4.40 4.16 15.39
N ASN A 39 -3.96 3.71 16.56
CA ASN A 39 -2.66 4.07 17.10
C ASN A 39 -1.52 3.47 16.27
N LEU A 40 -1.66 2.23 15.82
CA LEU A 40 -0.69 1.61 14.91
C LEU A 40 -0.63 2.37 13.58
N ALA A 41 -1.77 2.70 12.98
CA ALA A 41 -1.83 3.48 11.73
C ALA A 41 -1.21 4.87 11.91
N LYS A 42 -1.45 5.54 13.05
CA LYS A 42 -0.83 6.83 13.37
C LYS A 42 0.68 6.71 13.59
N ALA A 43 1.14 5.67 14.27
CA ALA A 43 2.56 5.45 14.56
C ALA A 43 3.36 5.10 13.30
N HIS A 44 2.79 4.26 12.41
CA HIS A 44 3.46 3.80 11.20
C HIS A 44 3.23 4.69 9.98
N GLY A 45 2.17 5.51 9.96
CA GLY A 45 1.84 6.40 8.83
C GLY A 45 2.65 7.70 8.81
N LEU A 46 3.29 8.07 9.93
CA LEU A 46 4.09 9.28 10.00
C LEU A 46 5.47 9.04 9.35
N LYS A 47 5.72 9.70 8.22
CA LYS A 47 7.03 9.73 7.53
C LYS A 47 8.05 10.56 8.32
N ASN A 48 8.38 10.13 9.53
CA ASN A 48 9.18 10.90 10.50
C ASN A 48 10.69 10.75 10.35
N ARG A 49 11.19 9.99 9.37
CA ARG A 49 12.62 9.80 9.14
C ARG A 49 12.99 10.16 7.71
N ARG A 50 13.95 11.08 7.55
CA ARG A 50 14.53 11.47 6.25
C ARG A 50 15.66 10.51 5.91
N VAL A 51 15.62 9.94 4.71
CA VAL A 51 16.69 9.11 4.16
C VAL A 51 17.23 9.81 2.90
N SER A 52 18.55 9.96 2.80
CA SER A 52 19.21 10.43 1.58
C SER A 52 19.69 9.22 0.78
N LEU A 53 19.30 9.13 -0.48
CA LEU A 53 19.66 8.03 -1.38
C LEU A 53 20.39 8.62 -2.59
N ARG A 54 21.45 7.95 -3.04
CA ARG A 54 22.10 8.22 -4.33
C ARG A 54 21.72 7.12 -5.31
N MET A 55 21.43 7.49 -6.54
CA MET A 55 21.08 6.58 -7.61
C MET A 55 21.63 7.08 -8.94
N SER A 56 21.65 6.22 -9.95
CA SER A 56 22.08 6.63 -11.28
C SER A 56 21.06 7.58 -11.90
N GLU A 57 21.52 8.45 -12.81
CA GLU A 57 20.64 9.36 -13.56
C GLU A 57 19.59 8.59 -14.37
N TRP A 58 19.98 7.43 -14.91
CA TRP A 58 19.11 6.55 -15.67
C TRP A 58 17.98 5.99 -14.80
N ASP A 59 18.28 5.50 -13.59
CA ASP A 59 17.26 5.00 -12.65
C ASP A 59 16.31 6.11 -12.19
N PHE A 60 16.85 7.30 -11.91
CA PHE A 60 16.05 8.45 -11.50
C PHE A 60 15.04 8.84 -12.58
N THR A 61 15.49 8.92 -13.83
CA THR A 61 14.63 9.23 -14.98
C THR A 61 13.53 8.17 -15.14
N LYS A 62 13.87 6.88 -15.02
CA LYS A 62 12.90 5.77 -15.12
C LYS A 62 11.83 5.84 -14.03
N ILE A 63 12.21 6.17 -12.80
CA ILE A 63 11.25 6.32 -11.70
C ILE A 63 10.33 7.52 -11.94
N GLN A 64 10.86 8.63 -12.47
CA GLN A 64 10.03 9.79 -12.83
C GLN A 64 9.01 9.43 -13.93
N GLU A 65 9.44 8.73 -14.98
CA GLU A 65 8.56 8.23 -16.04
C GLU A 65 7.44 7.36 -15.46
N GLU A 66 7.78 6.41 -14.60
CA GLU A 66 6.80 5.48 -14.03
C GLU A 66 5.85 6.18 -13.05
N ALA A 67 6.36 7.12 -12.26
CA ALA A 67 5.53 7.92 -11.36
C ALA A 67 4.52 8.78 -12.13
N LEU A 68 4.94 9.37 -13.27
CA LEU A 68 4.05 10.11 -14.15
C LEU A 68 2.96 9.23 -14.77
N LYS A 69 3.30 8.00 -15.19
CA LYS A 69 2.31 7.03 -15.71
C LYS A 69 1.26 6.66 -14.66
N GLU A 70 1.67 6.49 -13.40
CA GLU A 70 0.76 6.22 -12.29
C GLU A 70 0.02 7.47 -11.79
N GLY A 71 0.42 8.67 -12.23
CA GLY A 71 -0.15 9.94 -11.78
C GLY A 71 0.23 10.28 -10.33
N LEU A 72 1.37 9.77 -9.85
CA LEU A 72 1.86 9.96 -8.48
C LEU A 72 3.16 10.77 -8.48
N PRO A 73 3.46 11.53 -7.42
CA PRO A 73 4.80 12.09 -7.22
C PRO A 73 5.86 10.97 -7.12
N TYR A 74 7.03 11.16 -7.70
CA TYR A 74 8.10 10.15 -7.69
C TYR A 74 8.52 9.75 -6.26
N GLN A 75 8.50 10.68 -5.30
CA GLN A 75 8.79 10.39 -3.89
C GLN A 75 7.73 9.46 -3.28
N SER A 76 6.47 9.62 -3.69
CA SER A 76 5.35 8.79 -3.24
C SER A 76 5.45 7.39 -3.84
N LEU A 77 5.79 7.28 -5.12
CA LEU A 77 6.08 5.99 -5.77
C LEU A 77 7.24 5.27 -5.05
N LEU A 78 8.36 5.96 -4.84
CA LEU A 78 9.52 5.40 -4.16
C LEU A 78 9.19 4.96 -2.72
N SER A 79 8.43 5.76 -1.98
CA SER A 79 7.94 5.40 -0.64
C SER A 79 7.08 4.12 -0.68
N SER A 80 6.20 4.02 -1.69
CA SER A 80 5.30 2.87 -1.89
C SER A 80 6.08 1.60 -2.21
N ILE A 81 7.08 1.69 -3.10
CA ILE A 81 7.96 0.56 -3.45
C ILE A 81 8.72 0.07 -2.22
N ILE A 82 9.34 0.96 -1.45
CA ILE A 82 10.05 0.59 -0.22
C ILE A 82 9.11 -0.11 0.77
N HIS A 83 7.90 0.45 0.96
CA HIS A 83 6.92 -0.16 1.84
C HIS A 83 6.53 -1.55 1.38
N LYS A 84 6.16 -1.72 0.11
CA LYS A 84 5.79 -3.02 -0.48
C LYS A 84 6.91 -4.04 -0.41
N TYR A 85 8.15 -3.60 -0.63
CA TYR A 85 9.34 -4.46 -0.51
C TYR A 85 9.51 -4.96 0.93
N LEU A 86 9.42 -4.06 1.92
CA LEU A 86 9.55 -4.42 3.34
C LEU A 86 8.38 -5.25 3.88
N THR A 87 7.17 -5.09 3.32
CA THR A 87 5.99 -5.87 3.71
C THR A 87 5.85 -7.19 2.94
N GLY A 88 6.76 -7.47 1.99
CA GLY A 88 6.69 -8.67 1.13
C GLY A 88 5.54 -8.64 0.11
N GLN A 89 4.94 -7.46 -0.12
CA GLN A 89 3.84 -7.24 -1.07
C GLN A 89 4.31 -6.77 -2.45
N LEU A 90 5.63 -6.66 -2.66
CA LEU A 90 6.19 -6.35 -3.96
C LEU A 90 6.16 -7.61 -4.83
N ASP A 91 5.23 -7.65 -5.76
CA ASP A 91 5.13 -8.70 -6.78
C ASP A 91 6.02 -8.29 -7.97
N ASP A 92 7.13 -9.00 -8.19
CA ASP A 92 8.11 -8.77 -9.29
C ASP A 92 7.54 -9.14 -10.69
N SER A 93 6.23 -9.06 -10.86
CA SER A 93 5.52 -9.41 -12.09
C SER A 93 5.72 -8.42 -13.25
N HIS A 94 6.57 -7.40 -13.13
CA HIS A 94 7.04 -6.58 -14.25
C HIS A 94 8.23 -7.24 -14.99
N LYS A 95 8.07 -8.50 -15.39
CA LYS A 95 8.84 -9.08 -16.49
C LYS A 95 8.02 -8.96 -17.77
N LYS A 96 8.32 -7.96 -18.59
CA LYS A 96 8.27 -8.06 -20.06
C LYS A 96 8.94 -6.87 -20.72
#